data_AF-A0A6A5V306-F1
#
_entry.id   AF-A0A6A5V306-F1
#
_cell.length_a   1.000
_cell.length_b   1.000
_cell.length_c   1.000
_cell.angle_alpha   90.00
_cell.angle_beta   90.00
_cell.angle_gamma   90.00
#
_symmetry.space_group_name_H-M   'P 1'
#
loop_
_entity.id
_entity.type
_entity.pdbx_description
1 polymer ?
#
loop_
_entity_poly.entity_id
_entity_poly.type
_entity_poly.pdbx_seq_one_letter_code
_entity_poly.pdbx_strand_id
1 'polypeptide(L)'
;WGDVLDVGEIRLSDEEASRLPQDTARLYGGEKGYAGVLEVFHQLHCLNRICKKFYNLSKPIDDEGDSDNLSRWHDKHCFNYLWQTLLCHDDVSVMTTTWNEEQQAFNADFVVTKQCRNFEVIHNWAKNREAKVKPPGDTHPGRIEVE
;
A
#
# COMPACT_ATOMS: atom_id res chain seq x y z
N TRP A 1 -7.86 -10.91 -2.00
CA TRP A 1 -6.43 -11.01 -1.66
C TRP A 1 -5.75 -12.13 -2.43
N GLY A 2 -6.18 -13.41 -2.32
CA GLY A 2 -5.51 -14.56 -2.96
C GLY A 2 -5.15 -14.36 -4.43
N ASP A 3 -6.15 -14.29 -5.30
CA ASP A 3 -5.98 -14.17 -6.77
C ASP A 3 -5.46 -12.80 -7.24
N VAL A 4 -5.25 -11.84 -6.33
CA VAL A 4 -4.74 -10.49 -6.69
C VAL A 4 -3.28 -10.32 -6.23
N LEU A 5 -2.84 -11.13 -5.28
CA LEU A 5 -1.48 -11.13 -4.74
C LEU A 5 -0.71 -12.41 -5.14
N ASP A 6 -1.14 -13.07 -6.22
CA ASP A 6 -0.48 -14.22 -6.81
C ASP A 6 0.65 -13.83 -7.78
N VAL A 7 0.87 -12.52 -7.97
CA VAL A 7 1.97 -11.94 -8.73
C VAL A 7 3.11 -11.55 -7.79
N GLY A 8 4.30 -12.13 -8.04
CA GLY A 8 5.55 -11.82 -7.37
C GLY A 8 6.49 -10.99 -8.25
N GLU A 9 7.75 -11.40 -8.34
CA GLU A 9 8.71 -10.81 -9.25
C GLU A 9 8.26 -10.97 -10.71
N ILE A 10 8.37 -9.88 -11.47
CA ILE A 10 8.15 -9.86 -12.91
C ILE A 10 9.48 -10.02 -13.64
N ARG A 11 9.41 -10.63 -14.82
CA ARG A 11 10.54 -10.71 -15.75
C ARG A 11 10.60 -9.46 -16.61
N LEU A 12 11.77 -8.83 -16.64
CA LEU A 12 12.12 -7.73 -17.53
C LEU A 12 13.08 -8.21 -18.61
N SER A 13 12.87 -7.74 -19.84
CA SER A 13 13.84 -7.85 -20.93
C SER A 13 15.06 -6.96 -20.70
N ASP A 14 16.15 -7.19 -21.45
CA ASP A 14 17.32 -6.31 -21.43
C ASP A 14 16.95 -4.85 -21.80
N GLU A 15 16.02 -4.66 -22.75
CA GLU A 15 15.57 -3.32 -23.13
C GLU A 15 14.81 -2.63 -22.00
N GLU A 16 13.87 -3.32 -21.35
CA GLU A 16 13.10 -2.76 -20.22
C GLU A 16 14.00 -2.45 -19.03
N ALA A 17 14.91 -3.37 -18.69
CA ALA A 17 15.86 -3.18 -17.60
C ALA A 17 16.80 -1.98 -17.87
N SER A 18 17.23 -1.78 -19.12
CA SER A 18 18.10 -0.65 -19.49
C SER A 18 17.46 0.74 -19.32
N ARG A 19 16.13 0.80 -19.19
CA ARG A 19 15.37 2.05 -18.99
C ARG A 19 15.15 2.38 -17.52
N LEU A 20 15.49 1.45 -16.61
CA LEU A 20 15.37 1.69 -15.19
C LEU A 20 16.43 2.69 -14.72
N PRO A 21 16.12 3.50 -13.69
CA PRO A 21 17.07 4.48 -13.16
C PRO A 21 18.27 3.84 -12.48
N GLN A 22 18.17 2.56 -12.12
CA GLN A 22 19.21 1.78 -11.46
C GLN A 22 19.18 0.33 -11.95
N ASP A 23 20.33 -0.35 -11.81
CA ASP A 23 20.46 -1.76 -12.19
C ASP A 23 19.56 -2.65 -11.32
N THR A 24 19.18 -3.79 -11.88
CA THR A 24 18.39 -4.81 -11.19
C THR A 24 18.99 -6.19 -11.38
N ALA A 25 18.70 -7.11 -10.46
CA ALA A 25 19.27 -8.46 -10.49
C ALA A 25 18.80 -9.26 -11.70
N ARG A 26 19.68 -10.13 -12.21
CA ARG A 26 19.27 -11.16 -13.17
C ARG A 26 18.35 -12.17 -12.49
N LEU A 27 17.48 -12.80 -13.29
CA LEU A 27 16.66 -13.89 -12.80
C LEU A 27 17.53 -15.08 -12.35
N TYR A 28 17.06 -15.75 -11.29
CA TYR A 28 17.75 -16.90 -10.71
C TYR A 28 17.67 -18.13 -11.64
N GLY A 29 18.56 -19.10 -11.44
CA GLY A 29 18.49 -20.40 -12.14
C GLY A 29 18.84 -20.35 -13.63
N GLY A 30 19.46 -19.28 -14.11
CA GLY A 30 19.86 -19.13 -15.52
C GLY A 30 18.72 -18.75 -16.45
N GLU A 31 17.56 -18.36 -15.91
CA GLU A 31 16.49 -17.76 -16.70
C GLU A 31 16.96 -16.44 -17.33
N LYS A 32 16.55 -16.20 -18.58
CA LYS A 32 16.92 -14.98 -19.30
C LYS A 32 16.05 -13.81 -18.85
N GLY A 33 16.71 -12.73 -18.44
CA GLY A 33 16.09 -11.46 -18.10
C GLY A 33 16.49 -11.01 -16.71
N TYR A 34 15.76 -10.02 -16.20
CA TYR A 34 15.99 -9.42 -14.91
C TYR A 34 14.72 -9.48 -14.06
N ALA A 35 14.90 -9.58 -12.75
CA ALA A 35 13.82 -9.49 -11.80
C ALA A 35 13.44 -8.01 -11.58
N GLY A 36 12.17 -7.75 -11.39
CA GLY A 36 11.64 -6.49 -10.88
C GLY A 36 10.34 -6.74 -10.14
N VAL A 37 9.87 -5.77 -9.37
CA VAL A 37 8.57 -5.87 -8.68
C VAL A 37 7.75 -4.64 -9.06
N LEU A 38 6.50 -4.84 -9.50
CA LEU A 38 5.58 -3.72 -9.70
C LEU A 38 5.05 -3.22 -8.36
N GLU A 39 5.08 -1.91 -8.20
CA GLU A 39 4.75 -1.23 -6.95
C GLU A 39 3.33 -1.50 -6.47
N VAL A 40 2.35 -1.58 -7.38
CA VAL A 40 0.97 -1.94 -7.05
C VAL A 40 0.88 -3.23 -6.22
N PHE A 41 1.60 -4.30 -6.60
CA PHE A 41 1.52 -5.57 -5.88
C PHE A 41 2.18 -5.49 -4.51
N HIS A 42 3.28 -4.73 -4.39
CA HIS A 42 3.91 -4.50 -3.10
C HIS A 42 3.05 -3.64 -2.16
N GLN A 43 2.38 -2.62 -2.68
CA GLN A 43 1.44 -1.78 -1.92
C GLN A 43 0.26 -2.61 -1.40
N LEU A 44 -0.35 -3.42 -2.28
CA LEU A 44 -1.45 -4.31 -1.90
C LEU A 44 -0.99 -5.41 -0.91
N HIS A 45 0.22 -5.95 -1.07
CA HIS A 45 0.84 -6.88 -0.13
C HIS A 45 1.01 -6.26 1.25
N CYS A 46 1.55 -5.04 1.32
CA CYS A 46 1.73 -4.29 2.57
C CYS A 46 0.38 -4.01 3.26
N LEU A 47 -0.63 -3.57 2.51
CA LEU A 47 -1.98 -3.36 3.03
C LEU A 47 -2.57 -4.65 3.62
N ASN A 48 -2.44 -5.78 2.92
CA ASN A 48 -2.88 -7.09 3.40
C ASN A 48 -2.15 -7.52 4.68
N ARG A 49 -0.83 -7.29 4.75
CA ARG A 49 -0.02 -7.61 5.94
C ARG A 49 -0.48 -6.82 7.16
N ILE A 50 -0.73 -5.51 7.00
CA ILE A 50 -1.24 -4.65 8.07
C ILE A 50 -2.64 -5.12 8.48
N CYS A 51 -3.54 -5.35 7.52
CA CYS A 51 -4.90 -5.85 7.75
C CYS A 51 -4.89 -7.16 8.58
N LYS A 52 -4.10 -8.16 8.17
CA LYS A 52 -3.95 -9.42 8.92
C LYS A 52 -3.38 -9.20 10.33
N LYS A 53 -2.35 -8.35 10.46
CA LYS A 53 -1.76 -8.05 11.77
C LYS A 53 -2.76 -7.36 12.70
N PHE A 54 -3.53 -6.42 12.17
CA PHE A 54 -4.58 -5.71 12.90
C PHE A 54 -5.60 -6.69 13.46
N TYR A 55 -6.23 -7.52 12.61
CA TYR A 55 -7.24 -8.49 13.05
C TYR A 55 -6.70 -9.59 13.95
N ASN A 56 -5.42 -9.95 13.83
CA ASN A 56 -4.78 -10.91 14.74
C ASN A 56 -4.47 -10.31 16.13
N LEU A 57 -4.34 -8.99 16.23
CA LEU A 57 -4.16 -8.28 17.50
C LEU A 57 -5.49 -7.90 18.16
N SER A 58 -6.57 -7.82 17.38
CA SER A 58 -7.93 -7.61 17.90
C SER A 58 -8.34 -8.76 18.82
N LYS A 59 -8.98 -8.44 19.95
CA LYS A 59 -9.46 -9.44 20.91
C LYS A 59 -10.45 -10.43 20.24
N PRO A 60 -10.48 -11.70 20.68
CA PRO A 60 -11.55 -12.63 20.32
C PRO A 60 -12.92 -12.07 20.70
N ILE A 61 -13.95 -12.60 20.05
CA ILE A 61 -15.35 -12.18 20.22
C ILE A 61 -15.83 -12.62 21.61
N ASP A 62 -15.85 -11.69 22.53
CA ASP A 62 -16.71 -11.72 23.69
C ASP A 62 -17.91 -10.86 23.29
N ASP A 63 -19.16 -11.31 23.43
CA ASP A 63 -20.39 -10.65 22.95
C ASP A 63 -20.61 -9.24 23.58
N GLU A 64 -19.80 -8.24 23.22
CA GLU A 64 -19.79 -6.91 23.81
C GLU A 64 -20.30 -5.83 22.83
N GLY A 65 -21.63 -5.63 22.82
CA GLY A 65 -22.30 -4.36 22.47
C GLY A 65 -22.25 -3.83 21.02
N ASP A 66 -23.22 -2.98 20.68
CA ASP A 66 -23.35 -2.34 19.35
C ASP A 66 -22.14 -1.46 18.96
N SER A 67 -21.43 -0.90 19.93
CA SER A 67 -20.29 0.00 19.71
C SER A 67 -19.05 -0.71 19.15
N ASP A 68 -18.77 -1.94 19.60
CA ASP A 68 -17.60 -2.71 19.10
C ASP A 68 -17.85 -3.18 17.66
N ASN A 69 -19.08 -3.54 17.34
CA ASN A 69 -19.51 -3.90 15.99
C ASN A 69 -19.38 -2.74 15.00
N LEU A 70 -19.72 -1.51 15.40
CA LEU A 70 -19.55 -0.32 14.55
C LEU A 70 -18.08 0.00 14.29
N SER A 71 -17.22 -0.09 15.31
CA SER A 71 -15.78 0.12 15.16
C SER A 71 -15.17 -0.87 14.17
N ARG A 72 -15.47 -2.16 14.32
CA ARG A 72 -14.97 -3.21 13.41
C ARG A 72 -15.49 -3.06 11.99
N TRP A 73 -16.73 -2.62 11.82
CA TRP A 73 -17.26 -2.28 10.49
C TRP A 73 -16.46 -1.14 9.86
N HIS A 74 -16.18 -0.08 10.62
CA HIS A 74 -15.41 1.06 10.16
C HIS A 74 -13.98 0.65 9.76
N ASP A 75 -13.31 -0.17 10.57
CA ASP A 75 -11.96 -0.69 10.26
C ASP A 75 -11.96 -1.50 8.96
N LYS A 76 -12.92 -2.42 8.79
CA LYS A 76 -13.07 -3.20 7.56
C LYS A 76 -13.34 -2.29 6.36
N HIS A 77 -14.21 -1.30 6.52
CA HIS A 77 -14.52 -0.33 5.47
C HIS A 77 -13.28 0.48 5.09
N CYS A 78 -12.50 0.96 6.06
CA CYS A 78 -11.25 1.69 5.83
C CYS A 78 -10.23 0.88 5.04
N PHE A 79 -9.97 -0.38 5.44
CA PHE A 79 -9.07 -1.26 4.67
C PHE A 79 -9.58 -1.50 3.25
N ASN A 80 -10.89 -1.68 3.06
CA ASN A 80 -11.48 -1.85 1.74
C ASN A 80 -11.43 -0.57 0.89
N TYR A 81 -11.55 0.61 1.51
CA TYR A 81 -11.43 1.90 0.85
C TYR A 81 -9.98 2.14 0.36
N LEU A 82 -8.99 1.84 1.21
CA LEU A 82 -7.58 1.91 0.83
C LEU A 82 -7.25 0.94 -0.29
N TRP A 83 -7.76 -0.30 -0.22
CA TRP A 83 -7.61 -1.28 -1.29
C TRP A 83 -8.15 -0.76 -2.63
N GLN A 84 -9.37 -0.23 -2.65
CA GLN A 84 -9.96 0.36 -3.87
C GLN A 84 -9.14 1.56 -4.37
N THR A 85 -8.64 2.39 -3.47
CA THR A 85 -7.82 3.56 -3.83
C THR A 85 -6.52 3.12 -4.51
N LEU A 86 -5.84 2.10 -3.97
CA LEU A 86 -4.65 1.52 -4.60
C LEU A 86 -4.98 0.98 -5.99
N LEU A 87 -6.08 0.23 -6.14
CA LEU A 87 -6.54 -0.28 -7.45
C LEU A 87 -6.91 0.83 -8.46
N CYS A 88 -7.43 1.96 -8.00
CA CYS A 88 -7.75 3.09 -8.88
C CYS A 88 -6.50 3.91 -9.28
N HIS A 89 -5.41 3.78 -8.53
CA HIS A 89 -4.17 4.51 -8.70
C HIS A 89 -2.98 3.58 -8.84
N ASP A 90 -3.18 2.43 -9.51
CA ASP A 90 -2.20 1.38 -9.67
C ASP A 90 -0.83 1.94 -10.08
N ASP A 91 0.14 1.77 -9.18
CA ASP A 91 1.49 2.23 -9.40
C ASP A 91 2.27 1.19 -10.22
N VAL A 92 2.44 1.49 -11.50
CA VAL A 92 3.16 0.64 -12.48
C VAL A 92 4.67 0.89 -12.48
N SER A 93 5.20 1.68 -11.54
CA SER A 93 6.65 1.83 -11.39
C SER A 93 7.27 0.48 -10.99
N VAL A 94 8.52 0.29 -11.39
CA VAL A 94 9.27 -0.93 -11.11
C VAL A 94 10.25 -0.68 -9.96
N MET A 95 10.13 -1.45 -8.89
CA MET A 95 11.20 -1.61 -7.90
C MET A 95 12.24 -2.57 -8.48
N THR A 96 13.50 -2.16 -8.44
CA THR A 96 14.61 -3.05 -8.77
C THR A 96 14.85 -4.04 -7.63
N THR A 97 15.58 -5.10 -7.92
CA THR A 97 15.90 -6.13 -6.93
C THR A 97 17.40 -6.40 -6.87
N THR A 98 17.84 -6.90 -5.73
CA THR A 98 19.15 -7.52 -5.56
C THR A 98 18.99 -8.97 -5.17
N TRP A 99 19.87 -9.85 -5.64
CA TRP A 99 19.89 -11.24 -5.20
C TRP A 99 20.64 -11.35 -3.87
N ASN A 100 20.01 -11.96 -2.86
CA ASN A 100 20.63 -12.25 -1.58
C ASN A 100 20.95 -13.74 -1.47
N GLU A 101 22.23 -14.09 -1.50
CA GLU A 101 22.70 -15.48 -1.41
C GLU A 101 22.42 -16.15 -0.07
N GLU A 102 22.41 -15.41 1.05
CA GLU A 102 22.14 -16.00 2.36
C GLU A 102 20.67 -16.38 2.50
N GLN A 103 19.78 -15.52 2.01
CA GLN A 103 18.33 -15.70 2.07
C GLN A 103 17.79 -16.55 0.91
N GLN A 104 18.60 -16.78 -0.12
CA GLN A 104 18.20 -17.40 -1.39
C GLN A 104 16.94 -16.72 -1.96
N ALA A 105 16.91 -15.39 -1.93
CA ALA A 105 15.74 -14.59 -2.29
C ALA A 105 16.14 -13.25 -2.93
N PHE A 106 15.20 -12.66 -3.67
CA PHE A 106 15.31 -11.28 -4.13
C PHE A 106 14.91 -10.31 -3.03
N ASN A 107 15.71 -9.25 -2.86
CA ASN A 107 15.38 -8.11 -2.03
C ASN A 107 15.02 -6.93 -2.93
N ALA A 108 13.77 -6.48 -2.82
CA ALA A 108 13.32 -5.28 -3.52
C ALA A 108 13.99 -4.03 -2.93
N ASP A 109 14.43 -3.13 -3.81
CA ASP A 109 14.86 -1.79 -3.45
C ASP A 109 13.65 -0.86 -3.41
N PHE A 110 13.41 -0.28 -2.23
CA PHE A 110 12.31 0.64 -2.00
C PHE A 110 12.62 2.09 -2.42
N VAL A 111 13.82 2.36 -2.93
CA VAL A 111 14.21 3.66 -3.48
C VAL A 111 13.66 3.80 -4.90
N VAL A 112 12.37 4.14 -5.01
CA VAL A 112 11.71 4.41 -6.28
C VAL A 112 11.33 5.88 -6.39
N THR A 113 11.71 6.50 -7.51
CA THR A 113 11.32 7.89 -7.77
C THR A 113 9.84 7.97 -8.10
N LYS A 114 9.10 8.81 -7.35
CA LYS A 114 7.67 9.05 -7.56
C LYS A 114 7.40 10.49 -7.97
N GLN A 115 6.34 10.69 -8.74
CA GLN A 115 5.81 12.02 -9.01
C GLN A 115 4.58 12.27 -8.13
N CYS A 116 4.76 13.06 -7.08
CA CYS A 116 3.69 13.41 -6.15
C CYS A 116 2.97 14.70 -6.55
N ARG A 117 1.71 14.85 -6.10
CA ARG A 117 1.05 16.15 -6.06
C ARG A 117 1.63 16.97 -4.91
N ASN A 118 1.63 18.30 -5.05
CA ASN A 118 2.03 19.18 -3.94
C ASN A 118 0.96 19.14 -2.85
N PHE A 119 1.25 18.40 -1.77
CA PHE A 119 0.32 18.21 -0.67
C PHE A 119 0.03 19.50 0.10
N GLU A 120 1.01 20.40 0.25
CA GLU A 120 0.82 21.67 0.97
C GLU A 120 -0.22 22.56 0.29
N VAL A 121 -0.18 22.62 -1.04
CA VAL A 121 -1.18 23.37 -1.82
C VAL A 121 -2.57 22.80 -1.62
N ILE A 122 -2.72 21.48 -1.68
CA ILE A 122 -4.00 20.78 -1.48
C ILE A 122 -4.51 21.01 -0.05
N HIS A 123 -3.64 20.79 0.94
CA HIS A 123 -3.95 20.93 2.35
C HIS A 123 -4.37 22.36 2.70
N ASN A 124 -3.62 23.38 2.25
CA ASN A 124 -3.95 24.77 2.50
C ASN A 124 -5.25 25.20 1.81
N TRP A 125 -5.48 24.73 0.57
CA TRP A 125 -6.74 24.98 -0.13
C TRP A 125 -7.95 24.42 0.64
N ALA A 126 -7.83 23.21 1.18
CA ALA A 126 -8.88 22.52 1.94
C ALA A 126 -9.12 23.19 3.29
N LYS A 127 -8.06 23.46 4.06
CA LYS A 127 -8.13 24.11 5.38
C LYS A 127 -8.81 25.48 5.31
N ASN A 128 -8.51 26.28 4.29
CA ASN A 128 -9.13 27.60 4.10
C ASN A 128 -10.63 27.53 3.73
N ARG A 129 -11.15 26.35 3.41
CA ARG A 129 -12.54 26.09 3.03
C ARG A 129 -13.25 25.14 3.98
N GLU A 130 -12.63 24.83 5.13
CA GLU A 130 -13.22 23.96 6.15
C GLU A 130 -14.58 24.53 6.56
N ALA A 131 -15.61 23.67 6.58
CA ALA A 131 -16.94 24.05 7.00
C ALA A 131 -16.90 24.49 8.47
N LYS A 132 -17.33 25.72 8.74
CA LYS A 132 -17.28 26.29 10.11
C LYS A 132 -18.35 25.73 11.04
N VAL A 133 -19.39 25.13 10.48
CA VAL A 133 -20.54 24.59 11.23
C VAL A 133 -20.56 23.09 11.02
N LYS A 134 -20.41 22.34 12.11
CA LYS A 134 -20.56 20.88 12.10
C LYS A 134 -22.06 20.52 12.10
N PRO A 135 -22.48 19.51 11.33
CA PRO A 135 -23.84 18.96 11.43
C PRO A 135 -24.13 18.47 12.86
N PRO A 136 -25.37 18.58 13.36
CA PRO A 136 -25.73 18.20 14.74
C PRO A 136 -25.47 16.73 15.11
N GLY A 137 -25.35 15.84 14.11
CA GLY A 137 -25.07 14.41 14.29
C GLY A 137 -23.68 13.98 13.81
N ASP A 138 -22.78 14.93 13.54
CA ASP A 138 -21.44 14.61 13.06
C ASP A 138 -20.56 14.07 14.19
N THR A 139 -20.36 12.75 14.21
CA THR A 139 -19.47 12.03 15.14
C THR A 139 -18.15 11.61 14.50
N HIS A 140 -17.81 12.10 13.29
CA HIS A 140 -16.62 11.64 12.58
C HIS A 140 -15.35 12.00 13.39
N PRO A 141 -14.48 11.02 13.68
CA PRO A 141 -13.20 11.25 14.37
C PRO A 141 -12.14 11.88 13.46
N GLY A 142 -12.51 12.36 12.26
CA GLY A 142 -11.59 12.72 11.17
C GLY A 142 -10.69 13.92 11.46
N ARG A 143 -10.96 14.69 12.52
CA ARG A 143 -10.05 15.72 13.00
C ARG A 143 -9.29 15.18 14.20
N ILE A 144 -8.03 14.83 14.00
CA ILE A 144 -7.08 14.68 15.11
C ILE A 144 -6.89 16.09 15.67
N GLU A 145 -7.58 16.40 16.77
CA GLU A 145 -7.26 17.58 17.56
C GLU A 145 -5.88 17.33 18.17
N VAL A 146 -4.88 18.03 17.66
CA VAL A 146 -3.56 18.08 18.29
C VAL A 146 -3.75 18.80 19.62
N GLU A 147 -3.50 18.09 20.73
CA GLU A 147 -3.42 18.69 22.07
C GLU A 147 -2.42 19.85 22.12
#